data_AF-A0A935VD87-F1
#
_entry.id   AF-A0A935VD87-F1
#
_cell.length_a   1.000
_cell.length_b   1.000
_cell.length_c   1.000
_cell.angle_alpha   90.00
_cell.angle_beta   90.00
_cell.angle_gamma   90.00
#
_symmetry.space_group_name_H-M   'P 1'
#
loop_
_entity.id
_entity.type
_entity.pdbx_description
1 polymer ?
#
loop_
_entity_poly.entity_id
_entity_poly.type
_entity_poly.pdbx_seq_one_letter_code
_entity_poly.pdbx_strand_id
1 'polypeptide(L)'
;MTEIVIQEAPAVTTPPTIREAWLALLHEPSLFIRHWNYKGAILSSAFRAPIFLITYLAARESLKLALAAAAVQFVFRFLFAGLTGYLIQAMRRVEPAWKAAVSILLVVPLVSHLFEYGVQSGFVHFTETADYTDKAIVRSICFSIFSSLFAFYIMRRNVLIVGEHESRSLFSDISRLPKLVWDFMAFIPDEILDLLRRGAFGAAAIAFVAWGVFTQMVCWAVANRSIWTYGGGKDLGILKYWGIDGVILMMLAVALAKVRYSYRERRGIKNI
;
A
#
# COMPACT_ATOMS: atom_id res chain seq x y z
N MET A 1 -46.19 33.81 -11.69
CA MET A 1 -46.08 32.46 -11.11
C MET A 1 -44.64 32.05 -11.27
N THR A 2 -43.89 32.01 -10.17
CA THR A 2 -42.48 31.64 -10.16
C THR A 2 -42.40 30.13 -10.10
N GLU A 3 -41.95 29.48 -11.16
CA GLU A 3 -41.71 28.04 -11.15
C GLU A 3 -40.62 27.73 -10.13
N ILE A 4 -41.00 27.00 -9.08
CA ILE A 4 -40.07 26.41 -8.14
C ILE A 4 -39.43 25.25 -8.89
N VAL A 5 -38.25 25.48 -9.46
CA VAL A 5 -37.39 24.40 -9.97
C VAL A 5 -36.98 23.58 -8.76
N ILE A 6 -37.70 22.48 -8.52
CA ILE A 6 -37.29 21.46 -7.57
C ILE A 6 -36.02 20.85 -8.14
N GLN A 7 -34.87 21.31 -7.63
CA GLN A 7 -33.58 20.72 -7.91
C GLN A 7 -33.63 19.29 -7.36
N GLU A 8 -33.87 18.31 -8.24
CA GLU A 8 -33.85 16.89 -7.89
C GLU A 8 -32.52 16.62 -7.17
N ALA A 9 -32.63 16.21 -5.90
CA ALA A 9 -31.47 15.75 -5.16
C ALA A 9 -30.83 14.60 -5.96
N PRO A 10 -29.51 14.59 -6.19
CA PRO A 10 -28.88 13.53 -6.97
C PRO A 10 -29.23 12.18 -6.36
N ALA A 11 -29.72 11.26 -7.19
CA ALA A 11 -30.13 9.93 -6.78
C ALA A 11 -29.04 9.30 -5.89
N VAL A 12 -29.42 8.83 -4.71
CA VAL A 12 -28.53 8.12 -3.79
C VAL A 12 -28.12 6.82 -4.48
N THR A 13 -26.98 6.85 -5.17
CA THR A 13 -26.40 5.66 -5.81
C THR A 13 -25.98 4.71 -4.70
N THR A 14 -26.63 3.55 -4.64
CA THR A 14 -26.24 2.49 -3.71
C THR A 14 -24.80 2.10 -4.01
N PRO A 15 -23.92 1.98 -2.99
CA PRO A 15 -22.54 1.59 -3.22
C PRO A 15 -22.48 0.23 -3.90
N PRO A 16 -21.64 0.05 -4.93
CA PRO A 16 -21.57 -1.21 -5.66
C PRO A 16 -21.09 -2.34 -4.76
N THR A 17 -21.61 -3.53 -5.00
CA THR A 17 -21.11 -4.75 -4.38
C THR A 17 -19.81 -5.20 -5.05
N ILE A 18 -19.03 -6.04 -4.37
CA ILE A 18 -17.80 -6.63 -4.94
C ILE A 18 -18.06 -7.38 -6.25
N ARG A 19 -19.20 -8.07 -6.36
CA ARG A 19 -19.59 -8.82 -7.55
C ARG A 19 -19.82 -7.88 -8.73
N GLU A 20 -20.55 -6.79 -8.52
CA GLU A 20 -20.82 -5.79 -9.56
C GLU A 20 -19.53 -5.13 -10.04
N ALA A 21 -18.61 -4.79 -9.12
CA ALA A 21 -17.32 -4.22 -9.48
C ALA A 21 -16.49 -5.18 -10.35
N TRP A 22 -16.44 -6.48 -10.01
CA TRP A 22 -15.75 -7.48 -10.83
C TRP A 22 -16.43 -7.71 -12.17
N LEU A 23 -17.77 -7.79 -12.20
CA LEU A 23 -18.50 -7.96 -13.46
C LEU A 23 -18.27 -6.76 -14.38
N ALA A 24 -18.26 -5.53 -13.85
CA ALA A 24 -17.96 -4.35 -14.66
C ALA A 24 -16.57 -4.42 -15.31
N LEU A 25 -15.54 -4.85 -14.55
CA LEU A 25 -14.19 -5.04 -15.06
C LEU A 25 -14.09 -6.12 -16.14
N LEU A 26 -14.89 -7.19 -16.03
CA LEU A 26 -14.90 -8.31 -16.98
C LEU A 26 -15.69 -8.01 -18.25
N HIS A 27 -16.80 -7.27 -18.15
CA HIS A 27 -17.64 -6.95 -19.31
C HIS A 27 -16.98 -5.91 -20.24
N GLU A 28 -16.22 -4.96 -19.68
CA GLU A 28 -15.60 -3.89 -20.47
C GLU A 28 -14.09 -3.78 -20.20
N PRO A 29 -13.26 -4.69 -20.75
CA PRO A 29 -11.82 -4.68 -20.53
C PRO A 29 -11.12 -3.42 -21.10
N SER A 30 -11.76 -2.72 -22.05
CA SER A 30 -11.26 -1.44 -22.58
C SER A 30 -11.14 -0.35 -21.50
N LEU A 31 -11.87 -0.49 -20.38
CA LEU A 31 -11.77 0.42 -19.25
C LEU A 31 -10.38 0.40 -18.61
N PHE A 32 -9.65 -0.72 -18.67
CA PHE A 32 -8.26 -0.78 -18.18
C PHE A 32 -7.31 0.14 -18.93
N ILE A 33 -7.58 0.40 -20.21
CA ILE A 33 -6.79 1.33 -21.04
C ILE A 33 -7.28 2.76 -20.81
N ARG A 34 -8.60 2.97 -20.83
CA ARG A 34 -9.21 4.30 -20.73
C ARG A 34 -9.01 4.95 -19.36
N HIS A 35 -9.06 4.16 -18.30
CA HIS A 35 -8.91 4.61 -16.91
C HIS A 35 -7.61 4.12 -16.29
N TRP A 36 -6.64 3.73 -17.13
CA TRP A 36 -5.31 3.34 -16.70
C TRP A 36 -4.74 4.41 -15.77
N ASN A 37 -4.36 4.00 -14.55
CA ASN A 37 -4.07 4.95 -13.49
C ASN A 37 -2.66 5.56 -13.64
N TYR A 38 -2.55 6.56 -14.52
CA TYR A 38 -1.27 7.20 -14.82
C TYR A 38 -0.67 7.91 -13.61
N LYS A 39 -1.48 8.42 -12.68
CA LYS A 39 -0.97 9.08 -11.47
C LYS A 39 -0.26 8.10 -10.55
N GLY A 40 -0.90 6.95 -10.29
CA GLY A 40 -0.31 5.84 -9.55
C GLY A 40 0.94 5.30 -10.25
N ALA A 41 0.88 5.15 -11.57
CA ALA A 41 2.01 4.70 -12.38
C ALA A 41 3.23 5.62 -12.28
N ILE A 42 3.05 6.93 -12.48
CA ILE A 42 4.13 7.91 -12.39
C ILE A 42 4.75 7.89 -11.00
N LEU A 43 3.93 8.00 -9.93
CA LEU A 43 4.46 8.04 -8.56
C LEU A 43 5.18 6.74 -8.20
N SER A 44 4.56 5.58 -8.48
CA SER A 44 5.17 4.28 -8.19
C SER A 44 6.52 4.12 -8.89
N SER A 45 6.61 4.50 -10.16
CA SER A 45 7.84 4.38 -10.95
C SER A 45 8.91 5.39 -10.50
N ALA A 46 8.51 6.63 -10.22
CA ALA A 46 9.40 7.69 -9.76
C ALA A 46 10.00 7.39 -8.37
N PHE A 47 9.24 6.76 -7.47
CA PHE A 47 9.78 6.36 -6.16
C PHE A 47 10.69 5.13 -6.23
N ARG A 48 10.46 4.20 -7.17
CA ARG A 48 11.22 2.94 -7.23
C ARG A 48 12.46 2.99 -8.09
N ALA A 49 12.43 3.66 -9.25
CA ALA A 49 13.59 3.70 -10.14
C ALA A 49 14.88 4.22 -9.45
N PRO A 50 14.84 5.25 -8.59
CA PRO A 50 16.01 5.71 -7.85
C PRO A 50 16.57 4.65 -6.89
N ILE A 51 15.73 3.79 -6.29
CA ILE A 51 16.18 2.73 -5.39
C ILE A 51 17.08 1.75 -6.14
N PHE A 52 16.68 1.36 -7.36
CA PHE A 52 17.49 0.46 -8.19
C PHE A 52 18.77 1.14 -8.68
N LEU A 53 18.69 2.41 -9.08
CA LEU A 53 19.88 3.19 -9.45
C LEU A 53 20.90 3.22 -8.31
N ILE A 54 20.46 3.62 -7.11
CA ILE A 54 21.31 3.70 -5.92
C ILE A 54 21.86 2.34 -5.53
N THR A 55 21.04 1.28 -5.61
CA THR A 55 21.45 -0.08 -5.24
C THR A 55 22.58 -0.59 -6.14
N TYR A 56 22.46 -0.39 -7.46
CA TYR A 56 23.50 -0.80 -8.41
C TYR A 56 24.77 0.06 -8.26
N LEU A 57 24.63 1.38 -8.05
CA LEU A 57 25.78 2.25 -7.79
C LEU A 57 26.48 1.89 -6.47
N ALA A 58 25.74 1.55 -5.42
CA ALA A 58 26.28 1.11 -4.13
C ALA A 58 26.98 -0.26 -4.22
N ALA A 59 26.50 -1.14 -5.12
CA ALA A 59 27.16 -2.39 -5.45
C ALA A 59 28.44 -2.22 -6.31
N ARG A 60 28.83 -0.98 -6.64
CA ARG A 60 29.97 -0.63 -7.50
C ARG A 60 29.84 -1.15 -8.94
N GLU A 61 28.61 -1.32 -9.41
CA GLU A 61 28.33 -1.64 -10.81
C GLU A 61 28.53 -0.41 -11.71
N SER A 62 28.69 -0.64 -13.02
CA SER A 62 28.86 0.46 -13.98
C SER A 62 27.61 1.36 -14.06
N LEU A 63 27.80 2.66 -14.30
CA LEU A 63 26.70 3.62 -14.44
C LEU A 63 25.71 3.21 -15.55
N LYS A 64 26.21 2.61 -16.64
CA LYS A 64 25.39 2.10 -17.74
C LYS A 64 24.44 1.00 -17.27
N LEU A 65 24.93 0.06 -16.46
CA LEU A 65 24.11 -1.01 -15.89
C LEU A 65 23.11 -0.47 -14.87
N ALA A 66 23.53 0.47 -14.02
CA ALA A 66 22.64 1.08 -13.03
C ALA A 66 21.48 1.86 -13.67
N LEU A 67 21.76 2.63 -14.73
CA LEU A 67 20.75 3.34 -15.52
C LEU A 67 19.83 2.38 -16.28
N ALA A 68 20.38 1.32 -16.88
CA ALA A 68 19.58 0.30 -17.56
C ALA A 68 18.62 -0.40 -16.58
N ALA A 69 19.12 -0.79 -15.40
CA ALA A 69 18.30 -1.41 -14.35
C ALA A 69 17.19 -0.47 -13.86
N ALA A 70 17.52 0.80 -13.62
CA ALA A 70 16.53 1.81 -13.23
C ALA A 70 15.46 2.04 -14.32
N ALA A 71 15.87 2.08 -15.60
CA ALA A 71 14.95 2.27 -16.73
C ALA A 71 14.01 1.08 -16.93
N VAL A 72 14.53 -0.15 -16.88
CA VAL A 72 13.71 -1.37 -16.94
C VAL A 72 12.69 -1.39 -15.81
N GLN A 73 13.12 -1.07 -14.59
CA GLN A 73 12.21 -1.00 -13.45
C GLN A 73 11.19 0.12 -13.58
N PHE A 74 11.59 1.28 -14.12
CA PHE A 74 10.66 2.36 -14.39
C PHE A 74 9.58 1.93 -15.38
N VAL A 75 9.95 1.38 -16.54
CA VAL A 75 8.99 0.97 -17.59
C VAL A 75 8.06 -0.13 -17.08
N PHE A 76 8.62 -1.17 -16.47
CA PHE A 76 7.85 -2.26 -15.90
C PHE A 76 6.85 -1.74 -14.86
N ARG A 77 7.33 -0.94 -13.90
CA ARG A 77 6.47 -0.39 -12.83
C ARG A 77 5.47 0.60 -13.36
N PHE A 78 5.80 1.37 -14.39
CA PHE A 78 4.88 2.33 -14.97
C PHE A 78 3.66 1.58 -15.50
N LEU A 79 3.88 0.67 -16.45
CA LEU A 79 2.83 -0.15 -17.07
C LEU A 79 1.99 -0.90 -16.01
N PHE A 80 2.68 -1.58 -15.10
CA PHE A 80 2.06 -2.47 -14.14
C PHE A 80 1.30 -1.73 -13.02
N ALA A 81 1.87 -0.63 -12.50
CA ALA A 81 1.23 0.14 -11.44
C ALA A 81 -0.01 0.90 -11.93
N GLY A 82 -0.08 1.27 -13.21
CA GLY A 82 -1.31 1.85 -13.75
C GLY A 82 -2.43 0.82 -13.93
N LEU A 83 -2.09 -0.42 -14.30
CA LEU A 83 -3.06 -1.54 -14.38
C LEU A 83 -3.63 -1.87 -13.00
N THR A 84 -2.74 -2.15 -12.04
CA THR A 84 -3.14 -2.46 -10.66
C THR A 84 -3.78 -1.26 -9.96
N GLY A 85 -3.33 -0.05 -10.25
CA GLY A 85 -3.94 1.18 -9.75
C GLY A 85 -5.37 1.38 -10.24
N TYR A 86 -5.69 1.02 -11.49
CA TYR A 86 -7.08 1.04 -11.95
C TYR A 86 -7.92 -0.05 -11.27
N LEU A 87 -7.35 -1.26 -11.08
CA LEU A 87 -8.02 -2.35 -10.38
C LEU A 87 -8.42 -1.95 -8.94
N ILE A 88 -7.51 -1.30 -8.23
CA ILE A 88 -7.75 -0.74 -6.89
C ILE A 88 -8.78 0.40 -6.95
N GLN A 89 -8.69 1.27 -7.97
CA GLN A 89 -9.65 2.36 -8.16
C GLN A 89 -11.07 1.82 -8.37
N ALA A 90 -11.27 0.79 -9.19
CA ALA A 90 -12.58 0.19 -9.44
C ALA A 90 -13.23 -0.35 -8.15
N MET A 91 -12.41 -0.81 -7.20
CA MET A 91 -12.87 -1.34 -5.91
C MET A 91 -13.08 -0.25 -4.84
N ARG A 92 -12.72 1.02 -5.10
CA ARG A 92 -12.71 2.08 -4.08
C ARG A 92 -14.08 2.38 -3.48
N ARG A 93 -15.16 2.23 -4.27
CA ARG A 93 -16.54 2.52 -3.85
C ARG A 93 -17.27 1.30 -3.30
N VAL A 94 -16.63 0.12 -3.32
CA VAL A 94 -17.28 -1.11 -2.90
C VAL A 94 -17.56 -1.11 -1.40
N GLU A 95 -18.77 -1.49 -1.04
CA GLU A 95 -19.18 -1.75 0.34
C GLU A 95 -19.60 -3.22 0.55
N PRO A 96 -19.28 -3.83 1.70
CA PRO A 96 -18.43 -3.32 2.78
C PRO A 96 -16.95 -3.18 2.39
N ALA A 97 -16.29 -2.12 2.87
CA ALA A 97 -14.89 -1.80 2.56
C ALA A 97 -13.89 -2.96 2.79
N TRP A 98 -14.12 -3.81 3.80
CA TRP A 98 -13.23 -4.94 4.09
C TRP A 98 -13.26 -6.01 2.99
N LYS A 99 -14.40 -6.21 2.29
CA LYS A 99 -14.48 -7.16 1.17
C LYS A 99 -13.63 -6.70 0.01
N ALA A 100 -13.67 -5.40 -0.29
CA ALA A 100 -12.83 -4.79 -1.30
C ALA A 100 -11.34 -4.89 -0.94
N ALA A 101 -10.98 -4.61 0.32
CA ALA A 101 -9.61 -4.76 0.79
C ALA A 101 -9.08 -6.20 0.64
N VAL A 102 -9.86 -7.20 1.08
CA VAL A 102 -9.50 -8.63 0.91
C VAL A 102 -9.34 -8.97 -0.57
N SER A 103 -10.27 -8.51 -1.42
CA SER A 103 -10.18 -8.74 -2.86
C SER A 103 -8.91 -8.17 -3.48
N ILE A 104 -8.54 -6.94 -3.11
CA ILE A 104 -7.31 -6.29 -3.57
C ILE A 104 -6.08 -7.06 -3.08
N LEU A 105 -6.07 -7.46 -1.81
CA LEU A 105 -4.98 -8.21 -1.19
C LEU A 105 -4.75 -9.58 -1.82
N LEU A 106 -5.78 -10.20 -2.39
CA LEU A 106 -5.66 -11.48 -3.08
C LEU A 106 -5.30 -11.27 -4.56
N VAL A 107 -6.06 -10.43 -5.26
CA VAL A 107 -5.96 -10.33 -6.72
C VAL A 107 -4.76 -9.52 -7.17
N VAL A 108 -4.42 -8.40 -6.50
CA VAL A 108 -3.30 -7.57 -6.93
C VAL A 108 -1.97 -8.32 -6.82
N PRO A 109 -1.63 -8.99 -5.71
CA PRO A 109 -0.42 -9.82 -5.66
C PRO A 109 -0.49 -10.98 -6.66
N LEU A 110 -1.62 -11.67 -6.78
CA LEU A 110 -1.76 -12.77 -7.74
C LEU A 110 -1.43 -12.32 -9.17
N VAL A 111 -2.04 -11.23 -9.64
CA VAL A 111 -1.76 -10.66 -10.97
C VAL A 111 -0.30 -10.22 -11.06
N SER A 112 0.24 -9.56 -10.02
CA SER A 112 1.64 -9.11 -9.99
C SER A 112 2.62 -10.26 -10.15
N HIS A 113 2.41 -11.35 -9.42
CA HIS A 113 3.32 -12.48 -9.42
C HIS A 113 3.14 -13.38 -10.64
N LEU A 114 1.94 -13.49 -11.21
CA LEU A 114 1.76 -14.18 -12.49
C LEU A 114 2.54 -13.48 -13.61
N PHE A 115 2.50 -12.14 -13.65
CA PHE A 115 3.29 -11.36 -14.60
C PHE A 115 4.80 -11.42 -14.30
N GLU A 116 5.19 -11.26 -13.03
CA GLU A 116 6.60 -11.35 -12.60
C GLU A 116 7.18 -12.73 -12.94
N TYR A 117 6.44 -13.80 -12.65
CA TYR A 117 6.78 -15.17 -12.99
C TYR A 117 6.88 -15.35 -14.51
N GLY A 118 5.88 -14.91 -15.29
CA GLY A 118 5.94 -15.03 -16.76
C GLY A 118 7.15 -14.34 -17.38
N VAL A 119 7.47 -13.13 -16.91
CA VAL A 119 8.66 -12.39 -17.37
C VAL A 119 9.96 -13.06 -16.93
N GLN A 120 10.06 -13.51 -15.67
CA GLN A 120 11.25 -14.15 -15.13
C GLN A 120 11.49 -15.53 -15.74
N SER A 121 10.45 -16.36 -15.89
CA SER A 121 10.55 -17.66 -16.56
C SER A 121 10.96 -17.51 -18.02
N GLY A 122 10.42 -16.52 -18.74
CA GLY A 122 10.87 -16.19 -20.09
C GLY A 122 12.34 -15.79 -20.11
N PHE A 123 12.75 -14.89 -19.22
CA PHE A 123 14.15 -14.46 -19.11
C PHE A 123 15.10 -15.62 -18.85
N VAL A 124 14.83 -16.45 -17.84
CA VAL A 124 15.64 -17.63 -17.50
C VAL A 124 15.73 -18.61 -18.68
N HIS A 125 14.63 -18.83 -19.40
CA HIS A 125 14.65 -19.67 -20.59
C HIS A 125 15.56 -19.11 -21.70
N PHE A 126 15.63 -17.79 -21.85
CA PHE A 126 16.47 -17.15 -22.86
C PHE A 126 17.92 -16.91 -22.43
N THR A 127 18.25 -16.95 -21.12
CA THR A 127 19.57 -16.56 -20.61
C THR A 127 20.30 -17.62 -19.78
N GLU A 128 19.73 -18.82 -19.62
CA GLU A 128 20.34 -19.97 -18.89
C GLU A 128 20.89 -19.61 -17.50
N THR A 129 20.32 -18.60 -16.84
CA THR A 129 20.87 -18.03 -15.60
C THR A 129 20.35 -18.78 -14.36
N ALA A 130 21.21 -18.97 -13.36
CA ALA A 130 20.86 -19.68 -12.12
C ALA A 130 19.83 -18.95 -11.25
N ASP A 131 18.93 -19.74 -10.67
CA ASP A 131 17.67 -19.33 -10.07
C ASP A 131 17.82 -18.82 -8.62
N TYR A 132 17.43 -17.57 -8.34
CA TYR A 132 17.39 -16.97 -6.99
C TYR A 132 15.98 -16.42 -6.65
N THR A 133 14.94 -17.00 -7.21
CA THR A 133 13.61 -16.37 -7.36
C THR A 133 12.76 -16.36 -6.07
N ASP A 134 12.88 -17.36 -5.20
CA ASP A 134 11.96 -17.55 -4.06
C ASP A 134 11.99 -16.42 -3.02
N LYS A 135 13.19 -15.91 -2.68
CA LYS A 135 13.35 -14.84 -1.69
C LYS A 135 12.93 -13.47 -2.25
N ALA A 136 13.01 -13.29 -3.55
CA ALA A 136 12.56 -12.08 -4.23
C ALA A 136 11.02 -12.03 -4.29
N ILE A 137 10.37 -13.18 -4.48
CA ILE A 137 8.90 -13.28 -4.49
C ILE A 137 8.30 -12.84 -3.15
N VAL A 138 8.76 -13.37 -2.02
CA VAL A 138 8.20 -12.99 -0.69
C VAL A 138 8.34 -11.49 -0.43
N ARG A 139 9.47 -10.88 -0.80
CA ARG A 139 9.68 -9.42 -0.73
C ARG A 139 8.69 -8.65 -1.58
N SER A 140 8.52 -9.11 -2.81
CA SER A 140 7.61 -8.52 -3.78
C SER A 140 6.15 -8.63 -3.27
N ILE A 141 5.75 -9.75 -2.65
CA ILE A 141 4.43 -9.93 -2.01
C ILE A 141 4.22 -8.93 -0.88
N CYS A 142 5.12 -8.88 0.12
CA CYS A 142 4.97 -8.01 1.29
C CYS A 142 4.87 -6.53 0.88
N PHE A 143 5.74 -6.09 -0.05
CA PHE A 143 5.68 -4.73 -0.56
C PHE A 143 4.38 -4.47 -1.34
N SER A 144 3.95 -5.43 -2.15
CA SER A 144 2.71 -5.30 -2.94
C SER A 144 1.49 -5.19 -2.05
N ILE A 145 1.39 -5.98 -0.98
CA ILE A 145 0.34 -5.88 0.04
C ILE A 145 0.28 -4.47 0.64
N PHE A 146 1.40 -3.96 1.17
CA PHE A 146 1.43 -2.65 1.81
C PHE A 146 1.08 -1.53 0.83
N SER A 147 1.69 -1.56 -0.37
CA SER A 147 1.45 -0.56 -1.41
C SER A 147 0.00 -0.57 -1.90
N SER A 148 -0.63 -1.75 -2.00
CA SER A 148 -2.01 -1.90 -2.45
C SER A 148 -3.01 -1.44 -1.39
N LEU A 149 -2.76 -1.73 -0.11
CA LEU A 149 -3.57 -1.23 1.00
C LEU A 149 -3.50 0.29 1.10
N PHE A 150 -2.30 0.86 0.98
CA PHE A 150 -2.14 2.32 1.00
C PHE A 150 -2.79 2.97 -0.22
N ALA A 151 -2.60 2.41 -1.43
CA ALA A 151 -3.25 2.88 -2.65
C ALA A 151 -4.79 2.83 -2.52
N PHE A 152 -5.33 1.74 -1.96
CA PHE A 152 -6.76 1.63 -1.69
C PHE A 152 -7.23 2.71 -0.70
N TYR A 153 -6.50 2.89 0.41
CA TYR A 153 -6.80 3.87 1.44
C TYR A 153 -6.88 5.31 0.91
N ILE A 154 -5.94 5.71 0.05
CA ILE A 154 -5.92 7.07 -0.55
C ILE A 154 -6.95 7.22 -1.67
N MET A 155 -7.18 6.19 -2.48
CA MET A 155 -8.18 6.23 -3.57
C MET A 155 -9.62 6.28 -3.04
N ARG A 156 -9.88 5.66 -1.88
CA ARG A 156 -11.14 5.84 -1.14
C ARG A 156 -11.35 7.27 -0.63
N ARG A 157 -10.29 8.08 -0.57
CA ARG A 157 -10.32 9.51 -0.18
C ARG A 157 -10.16 10.44 -1.38
N ASN A 158 -10.45 9.92 -2.57
CA ASN A 158 -10.40 10.63 -3.85
C ASN A 158 -9.02 11.25 -4.12
N VAL A 159 -7.96 10.48 -3.89
CA VAL A 159 -6.57 10.85 -4.19
C VAL A 159 -5.97 9.80 -5.11
N LEU A 160 -5.24 10.23 -6.13
CA LEU A 160 -4.66 9.39 -7.19
C LEU A 160 -5.69 8.59 -7.99
N ILE A 161 -6.88 9.15 -8.19
CA ILE A 161 -7.90 8.59 -9.08
C ILE A 161 -7.83 9.25 -10.46
N VAL A 162 -8.22 8.54 -11.51
CA VAL A 162 -8.14 8.98 -12.92
C VAL A 162 -9.46 8.74 -13.63
N GLY A 163 -9.83 9.67 -14.53
CA GLY A 163 -10.95 9.52 -15.46
C GLY A 163 -12.35 9.66 -14.86
N GLU A 164 -12.46 9.96 -13.57
CA GLU A 164 -13.71 10.27 -12.88
C GLU A 164 -13.80 11.76 -12.53
N HIS A 165 -15.02 12.29 -12.36
CA HIS A 165 -15.25 13.72 -12.04
C HIS A 165 -14.55 14.18 -10.75
N GLU A 166 -14.36 13.28 -9.79
CA GLU A 166 -13.66 13.56 -8.53
C GLU A 166 -12.13 13.68 -8.68
N SER A 167 -11.59 13.36 -9.85
CA SER A 167 -10.16 13.41 -10.13
C SER A 167 -9.62 14.84 -10.08
N ARG A 168 -8.56 15.05 -9.30
CA ARG A 168 -7.84 16.34 -9.21
C ARG A 168 -6.55 16.33 -10.03
N SER A 169 -5.81 17.42 -10.07
CA SER A 169 -4.47 17.43 -10.67
C SER A 169 -3.50 16.57 -9.85
N LEU A 170 -2.48 15.99 -10.50
CA LEU A 170 -1.46 15.19 -9.82
C LEU A 170 -0.77 15.98 -8.70
N PHE A 171 -0.49 17.25 -8.93
CA PHE A 171 0.13 18.12 -7.90
C PHE A 171 -0.78 18.32 -6.68
N SER A 172 -2.10 18.52 -6.90
CA SER A 172 -3.06 18.60 -5.80
C SER A 172 -3.18 17.29 -5.02
N ASP A 173 -2.98 16.15 -5.68
CA ASP A 173 -3.01 14.85 -5.01
C ASP A 173 -1.73 14.65 -4.19
N ILE A 174 -0.56 15.00 -4.74
CA ILE A 174 0.74 14.91 -4.07
C ILE A 174 0.78 15.75 -2.79
N SER A 175 0.24 16.97 -2.80
CA SER A 175 0.23 17.83 -1.61
C SER A 175 -0.60 17.26 -0.46
N ARG A 176 -1.54 16.36 -0.73
CA ARG A 176 -2.36 15.67 0.27
C ARG A 176 -1.71 14.39 0.79
N LEU A 177 -0.74 13.82 0.05
CA LEU A 177 -0.09 12.56 0.43
C LEU A 177 0.59 12.60 1.81
N PRO A 178 1.34 13.65 2.22
CA PRO A 178 1.99 13.65 3.53
C PRO A 178 1.03 13.44 4.70
N LYS A 179 -0.13 14.12 4.65
CA LYS A 179 -1.18 13.93 5.66
C LYS A 179 -1.79 12.53 5.59
N LEU A 180 -2.06 12.02 4.38
CA LEU A 180 -2.64 10.69 4.21
C LEU A 180 -1.70 9.56 4.64
N VAL A 181 -0.39 9.71 4.40
CA VAL A 181 0.65 8.81 4.91
C VAL A 181 0.61 8.82 6.43
N TRP A 182 0.58 10.01 7.05
CA TRP A 182 0.46 10.13 8.49
C TRP A 182 -0.80 9.46 9.04
N ASP A 183 -1.96 9.75 8.47
CA ASP A 183 -3.24 9.18 8.89
C ASP A 183 -3.25 7.65 8.72
N PHE A 184 -2.67 7.13 7.64
CA PHE A 184 -2.54 5.69 7.41
C PHE A 184 -1.61 5.02 8.42
N MET A 185 -0.47 5.64 8.75
CA MET A 185 0.47 5.12 9.75
C MET A 185 -0.11 5.19 11.17
N ALA A 186 -0.90 6.22 11.47
CA ALA A 186 -1.53 6.41 12.77
C ALA A 186 -2.74 5.47 12.99
N PHE A 187 -3.32 4.92 11.92
CA PHE A 187 -4.54 4.10 11.98
C PHE A 187 -4.45 2.95 12.99
N ILE A 188 -3.40 2.12 12.93
CA ILE A 188 -3.28 0.95 13.83
C ILE A 188 -3.08 1.37 15.29
N PRO A 189 -2.15 2.29 15.63
CA PRO A 189 -2.03 2.81 16.99
C PRO A 189 -3.31 3.45 17.53
N ASP A 190 -4.03 4.20 16.70
CA ASP A 190 -5.29 4.85 17.08
C ASP A 190 -6.38 3.83 17.37
N GLU A 191 -6.52 2.81 16.53
CA GLU A 191 -7.50 1.73 16.72
C GLU A 191 -7.19 0.93 18.00
N ILE A 192 -5.92 0.61 18.24
CA ILE A 192 -5.50 -0.06 19.50
C ILE A 192 -5.87 0.81 20.70
N LEU A 193 -5.60 2.12 20.65
CA LEU A 193 -5.97 3.04 21.72
C LEU A 193 -7.49 3.09 21.94
N ASP A 194 -8.28 3.16 20.87
CA ASP A 194 -9.74 3.19 20.96
C ASP A 194 -10.30 1.88 21.54
N LEU A 195 -9.74 0.72 21.17
CA LEU A 195 -10.10 -0.57 21.76
C LEU A 195 -9.78 -0.61 23.26
N LEU A 196 -8.60 -0.12 23.67
CA LEU A 196 -8.23 -0.03 25.09
C LEU A 196 -9.21 0.86 25.87
N ARG A 197 -9.66 1.98 25.27
CA ARG A 197 -10.60 2.92 25.91
C ARG A 197 -12.02 2.38 26.02
N ARG A 198 -12.43 1.53 25.08
CA ARG A 198 -13.73 0.82 25.11
C ARG A 198 -13.71 -0.38 26.08
N GLY A 199 -12.58 -0.67 26.72
CA GLY A 199 -12.42 -1.84 27.59
C GLY A 199 -12.27 -3.16 26.83
N ALA A 200 -12.08 -3.12 25.51
CA ALA A 200 -11.92 -4.30 24.65
C ALA A 200 -10.46 -4.79 24.66
N PHE A 201 -9.93 -5.11 25.84
CA PHE A 201 -8.51 -5.45 26.04
C PHE A 201 -8.05 -6.66 25.20
N GLY A 202 -8.90 -7.67 25.05
CA GLY A 202 -8.59 -8.85 24.22
C GLY A 202 -8.40 -8.50 22.74
N ALA A 203 -9.28 -7.66 22.19
CA ALA A 203 -9.17 -7.19 20.80
C ALA A 203 -7.94 -6.29 20.60
N ALA A 204 -7.65 -5.41 21.57
CA ALA A 204 -6.44 -4.58 21.56
C ALA A 204 -5.17 -5.44 21.57
N ALA A 205 -5.13 -6.50 22.40
CA ALA A 205 -4.00 -7.43 22.46
C ALA A 205 -3.82 -8.19 21.13
N ILE A 206 -4.92 -8.68 20.53
CA ILE A 206 -4.87 -9.36 19.23
C ILE A 206 -4.35 -8.41 18.14
N ALA A 207 -4.88 -7.19 18.06
CA ALA A 207 -4.45 -6.20 17.07
C ALA A 207 -2.96 -5.85 17.23
N PHE A 208 -2.51 -5.69 18.47
CA PHE A 208 -1.12 -5.42 18.80
C PHE A 208 -0.19 -6.58 18.40
N VAL A 209 -0.54 -7.82 18.73
CA VAL A 209 0.24 -9.01 18.36
C VAL A 209 0.24 -9.21 16.85
N ALA A 210 -0.92 -9.11 16.18
CA ALA A 210 -1.04 -9.26 14.74
C ALA A 210 -0.19 -8.24 13.99
N TRP A 211 -0.17 -6.98 14.44
CA TRP A 211 0.72 -5.96 13.90
C TRP A 211 2.20 -6.28 14.14
N GLY A 212 2.55 -6.76 15.33
CA GLY A 212 3.91 -7.22 15.64
C GLY A 212 4.38 -8.32 14.67
N VAL A 213 3.55 -9.33 14.45
CA VAL A 213 3.84 -10.40 13.47
C VAL A 213 3.94 -9.86 12.05
N PHE A 214 3.04 -8.98 11.64
CA PHE A 214 3.06 -8.38 10.30
C PHE A 214 4.34 -7.58 10.05
N THR A 215 4.70 -6.68 10.97
CA THR A 215 5.94 -5.89 10.87
C THR A 215 7.17 -6.80 10.84
N GLN A 216 7.19 -7.88 11.62
CA GLN A 216 8.25 -8.88 11.59
C GLN A 216 8.42 -9.50 10.20
N MET A 217 7.32 -9.93 9.56
CA MET A 217 7.36 -10.50 8.21
C MET A 217 7.93 -9.51 7.19
N VAL A 218 7.55 -8.23 7.28
CA VAL A 218 8.07 -7.17 6.40
C VAL A 218 9.58 -6.97 6.63
N CYS A 219 10.03 -6.95 7.88
CA CYS A 219 11.45 -6.79 8.20
C CYS A 219 12.29 -7.99 7.75
N TRP A 220 11.81 -9.22 7.92
CA TRP A 220 12.45 -10.42 7.38
C TRP A 220 12.59 -10.37 5.87
N ALA A 221 11.52 -9.94 5.19
CA ALA A 221 11.55 -9.78 3.75
C ALA A 221 12.67 -8.79 3.36
N VAL A 222 12.75 -7.63 3.99
CA VAL A 222 13.74 -6.58 3.64
C VAL A 222 15.17 -6.95 4.02
N ALA A 223 15.41 -7.50 5.22
CA ALA A 223 16.75 -7.69 5.76
C ALA A 223 17.45 -8.99 5.30
N ASN A 224 16.73 -9.91 4.64
CA ASN A 224 17.24 -11.24 4.24
C ASN A 224 17.86 -12.05 5.39
N ARG A 225 17.46 -11.76 6.63
CA ARG A 225 17.90 -12.47 7.83
C ARG A 225 16.66 -12.79 8.66
N SER A 226 16.58 -14.02 9.14
CA SER A 226 15.57 -14.43 10.12
C SER A 226 15.81 -13.77 11.50
N ILE A 227 17.01 -13.25 11.74
CA ILE A 227 17.46 -12.66 13.01
C ILE A 227 18.27 -11.39 12.71
N TRP A 228 18.00 -10.31 13.43
CA TRP A 228 18.79 -9.09 13.34
C TRP A 228 20.01 -9.17 14.26
N THR A 229 21.18 -8.83 13.74
CA THR A 229 22.43 -8.73 14.50
C THR A 229 22.92 -7.29 14.45
N TYR A 230 23.00 -6.60 15.58
CA TYR A 230 23.65 -5.29 15.66
C TYR A 230 25.17 -5.44 15.69
N GLY A 231 25.91 -4.48 15.11
CA GLY A 231 27.37 -4.40 15.26
C GLY A 231 28.15 -5.62 14.76
N GLY A 232 27.96 -6.03 13.51
CA GLY A 232 28.83 -7.02 12.87
C GLY A 232 28.71 -8.46 13.40
N GLY A 233 27.55 -8.83 13.97
CA GLY A 233 27.29 -10.20 14.44
C GLY A 233 27.29 -10.39 15.96
N LYS A 234 27.30 -9.30 16.75
CA LYS A 234 27.18 -9.42 18.21
C LYS A 234 25.71 -9.44 18.64
N ASP A 235 25.25 -10.63 19.01
CA ASP A 235 23.95 -10.87 19.64
C ASP A 235 23.93 -10.23 21.04
N LEU A 236 23.19 -9.13 21.21
CA LEU A 236 22.76 -8.70 22.53
C LEU A 236 21.60 -9.62 22.93
N GLY A 237 21.82 -10.53 23.87
CA GLY A 237 20.87 -11.61 24.23
C GLY A 237 19.44 -11.16 24.57
N ILE A 238 19.24 -9.90 24.96
CA ILE A 238 17.92 -9.28 25.21
C ILE A 238 17.28 -8.72 23.92
N LEU A 239 18.08 -8.21 22.98
CA LEU A 239 17.64 -7.69 21.67
C LEU A 239 17.58 -8.78 20.59
N LYS A 240 17.88 -10.03 20.96
CA LYS A 240 17.82 -11.22 20.10
C LYS A 240 16.39 -11.54 19.62
N TYR A 241 15.38 -11.01 20.31
CA TYR A 241 13.98 -11.19 19.98
C TYR A 241 13.43 -9.95 19.26
N TRP A 242 13.54 -9.95 17.92
CA TRP A 242 12.88 -8.98 17.06
C TRP A 242 11.37 -9.13 17.19
N GLY A 243 10.80 -8.13 17.83
CA GLY A 243 9.52 -8.15 18.50
C GLY A 243 9.54 -7.06 19.56
N ILE A 244 10.61 -6.97 20.36
CA ILE A 244 10.76 -5.91 21.37
C ILE A 244 10.82 -4.52 20.73
N ASP A 245 11.59 -4.30 19.65
CA ASP A 245 11.66 -2.98 18.99
C ASP A 245 10.33 -2.59 18.31
N GLY A 246 9.66 -3.53 17.64
CA GLY A 246 8.33 -3.31 17.05
C GLY A 246 7.26 -3.05 18.12
N VAL A 247 7.35 -3.76 19.25
CA VAL A 247 6.52 -3.56 20.45
C VAL A 247 6.82 -2.22 21.09
N ILE A 248 8.09 -1.80 21.23
CA ILE A 248 8.49 -0.49 21.73
C ILE A 248 7.98 0.61 20.79
N LEU A 249 8.19 0.49 19.49
CA LEU A 249 7.69 1.44 18.50
C LEU A 249 6.16 1.51 18.53
N MET A 250 5.46 0.38 18.67
CA MET A 250 4.01 0.38 18.81
C MET A 250 3.56 1.00 20.13
N MET A 251 4.22 0.70 21.26
CA MET A 251 3.94 1.34 22.55
C MET A 251 4.15 2.85 22.48
N LEU A 252 5.25 3.30 21.86
CA LEU A 252 5.51 4.72 21.61
C LEU A 252 4.47 5.34 20.69
N ALA A 253 4.04 4.63 19.64
CA ALA A 253 3.01 5.11 18.72
C ALA A 253 1.64 5.22 19.41
N VAL A 254 1.27 4.25 20.26
CA VAL A 254 0.05 4.30 21.07
C VAL A 254 0.14 5.40 22.13
N ALA A 255 1.30 5.63 22.74
CA ALA A 255 1.51 6.75 23.65
C ALA A 255 1.37 8.10 22.94
N LEU A 256 1.94 8.23 21.74
CA LEU A 256 1.78 9.42 20.89
C LEU A 256 0.32 9.62 20.47
N ALA A 257 -0.39 8.54 20.11
CA ALA A 257 -1.82 8.56 19.80
C ALA A 257 -2.63 9.09 20.99
N LYS A 258 -2.29 8.66 22.22
CA LYS A 258 -2.91 9.16 23.45
C LYS A 258 -2.68 10.66 23.66
N VAL A 259 -1.44 11.13 23.50
CA VAL A 259 -1.10 12.56 23.60
C VAL A 259 -1.90 13.38 22.58
N ARG A 260 -1.94 12.92 21.33
CA ARG A 260 -2.69 13.55 20.23
C ARG A 260 -4.19 13.59 20.53
N TYR A 261 -4.76 12.49 21.02
CA TYR A 261 -6.15 12.43 21.43
C TYR A 261 -6.45 13.47 22.53
N SER A 262 -5.68 13.48 23.62
CA SER A 262 -5.85 14.43 24.71
C SER A 262 -5.71 15.89 24.25
N TYR A 263 -4.81 16.16 23.30
CA TYR A 263 -4.68 17.47 22.69
C TYR A 263 -5.93 17.89 21.89
N ARG A 264 -6.50 16.97 21.09
CA ARG A 264 -7.73 17.23 20.31
C ARG A 264 -8.94 17.44 21.22
N GLU A 265 -9.06 16.65 22.27
CA GLU A 265 -10.12 16.75 23.28
C GLU A 265 -10.08 18.12 23.99
N ARG A 266 -8.89 18.57 24.41
CA ARG A 266 -8.69 19.91 24.99
C ARG A 266 -9.05 21.06 24.05
N ARG A 267 -8.98 20.85 22.73
CA ARG A 267 -9.35 21.84 21.72
C ARG A 267 -10.78 21.71 21.21
N GLY A 268 -11.58 20.79 21.75
CA GLY A 268 -12.96 20.55 21.30
C GLY A 268 -13.05 20.04 19.85
N ILE A 269 -11.96 19.55 19.27
CA ILE A 269 -11.94 19.04 17.89
C ILE A 269 -12.49 17.62 17.92
N LYS A 270 -13.78 17.46 17.62
CA LYS A 270 -14.41 16.14 17.49
C LYS A 270 -13.75 15.34 16.36
N ASN A 271 -13.62 14.03 16.55
CA ASN A 271 -13.21 13.11 15.50
C ASN A 271 -14.34 13.04 14.45
N ILE A 272 -14.02 13.39 13.21
CA ILE A 272 -14.80 13.06 12.01
C ILE A 272 -14.16 11.81 11.42
#